data_AF-A0A1C7I6D7-F1
#
_entry.id   AF-A0A1C7I6D7-F1
#
_cell.length_a   1.000
_cell.length_b   1.000
_cell.length_c   1.000
_cell.angle_alpha   90.00
_cell.angle_beta   90.00
_cell.angle_gamma   90.00
#
_symmetry.space_group_name_H-M   'P 1'
#
loop_
_entity.id
_entity.type
_entity.pdbx_description
1 polymer ?
#
loop_
_entity_poly.entity_id
_entity_poly.type
_entity_poly.pdbx_seq_one_letter_code
_entity_poly.pdbx_strand_id
1 'polypeptide(L)'
;MKLSKDSAKLACSLYKTYLEKRKNSQSKASAKHFSSGFYKEIKSLSTWTTEDITETLNELKRANFIKKYIDGSFQIQDNFIIYMENRFKNGVTEVSDFISKFIP
;
A
#
# COMPACT_ATOMS: atom_id res chain seq x y z
N MET A 1 0.70 -10.79 12.35
CA MET A 1 -0.21 -9.62 12.30
C MET A 1 -1.41 -9.95 11.44
N LYS A 2 -2.63 -9.58 11.86
CA LYS A 2 -3.87 -9.81 11.10
C LYS A 2 -4.42 -8.45 10.66
N LEU A 3 -4.52 -8.24 9.35
CA LEU A 3 -5.16 -7.06 8.76
C LEU A 3 -6.60 -7.40 8.39
N SER A 4 -7.49 -6.39 8.37
CA SER A 4 -8.78 -6.52 7.70
C SER A 4 -8.62 -6.84 6.20
N LYS A 5 -9.70 -7.29 5.54
CA LYS A 5 -9.67 -7.54 4.08
C LYS A 5 -9.35 -6.25 3.32
N ASP A 6 -9.92 -5.13 3.75
CA ASP A 6 -9.69 -3.81 3.17
C ASP A 6 -8.25 -3.34 3.41
N SER A 7 -7.74 -3.43 4.64
CA SER A 7 -6.33 -3.12 4.91
C SER A 7 -5.36 -4.01 4.15
N ALA A 8 -5.69 -5.29 3.96
CA ALA A 8 -4.89 -6.18 3.12
C ALA A 8 -4.91 -5.74 1.65
N LYS A 9 -6.07 -5.33 1.11
CA LYS A 9 -6.20 -4.81 -0.25
C LYS A 9 -5.39 -3.52 -0.43
N LEU A 10 -5.53 -2.56 0.48
CA LEU A 10 -4.77 -1.31 0.47
C LEU A 10 -3.27 -1.56 0.58
N ALA A 11 -2.84 -2.42 1.51
CA ALA A 11 -1.44 -2.80 1.67
C ALA A 11 -0.85 -3.41 0.40
N CYS A 12 -1.57 -4.31 -0.27
CA CYS A 12 -1.10 -4.88 -1.54
C CYS A 12 -0.95 -3.82 -2.62
N SER A 13 -1.91 -2.89 -2.74
CA SER A 13 -1.82 -1.77 -3.68
C SER A 13 -0.61 -0.87 -3.40
N LEU A 14 -0.35 -0.51 -2.13
CA LEU A 14 0.81 0.28 -1.74
C LEU A 14 2.13 -0.42 -2.06
N TYR A 15 2.21 -1.72 -1.77
CA TYR A 15 3.41 -2.50 -2.04
C TYR A 15 3.68 -2.66 -3.53
N LYS A 16 2.63 -2.87 -4.35
CA LYS A 16 2.75 -2.85 -5.82
C LYS A 16 3.37 -1.54 -6.30
N THR A 17 2.81 -0.40 -5.88
CA THR A 17 3.34 0.92 -6.26
C THR A 17 4.77 1.13 -5.76
N TYR A 18 5.12 0.66 -4.56
CA TYR A 18 6.49 0.69 -4.06
C TYR A 18 7.45 -0.08 -5.00
N LEU A 19 7.09 -1.31 -5.39
CA LEU A 19 7.91 -2.13 -6.28
C LEU A 19 8.03 -1.51 -7.68
N GLU A 20 6.97 -0.90 -8.22
CA GLU A 20 6.99 -0.16 -9.48
C GLU A 20 7.93 1.04 -9.43
N LYS A 21 7.87 1.84 -8.35
CA LYS A 21 8.82 2.94 -8.10
C LYS A 21 10.27 2.44 -8.04
N ARG A 22 10.50 1.30 -7.37
CA ARG A 22 11.83 0.66 -7.30
C ARG A 22 12.32 0.17 -8.66
N LYS A 23 11.45 -0.40 -9.48
CA LYS A 23 11.75 -0.80 -10.86
C LYS A 23 12.11 0.41 -11.73
N ASN A 24 11.48 1.55 -11.49
CA ASN A 24 11.77 2.83 -12.14
C ASN A 24 12.97 3.58 -11.51
N SER A 25 13.90 2.86 -10.88
CA SER A 25 15.15 3.39 -10.31
C SER A 25 15.00 4.44 -9.20
N GLN A 26 13.80 4.62 -8.61
CA GLN A 26 13.66 5.50 -7.45
C GLN A 26 14.35 4.88 -6.23
N SER A 27 15.04 5.71 -5.44
CA SER A 27 15.71 5.26 -4.21
C SER A 27 14.73 4.63 -3.22
N LYS A 28 15.20 3.75 -2.32
CA LYS A 28 14.33 3.12 -1.31
C LYS A 28 13.64 4.19 -0.45
N ALA A 29 14.34 5.26 -0.12
CA ALA A 29 13.79 6.38 0.64
C ALA A 29 12.64 7.04 -0.12
N SER A 30 12.87 7.45 -1.38
CA SER A 30 11.86 8.10 -2.21
C SER A 30 10.65 7.19 -2.48
N ALA A 31 10.89 5.91 -2.79
CA ALA A 31 9.85 4.94 -3.12
C ALA A 31 8.87 4.69 -1.95
N LYS A 32 9.30 4.90 -0.70
CA LYS A 32 8.46 4.76 0.49
C LYS A 32 7.43 5.87 0.66
N HIS A 33 7.59 7.02 0.00
CA HIS A 33 6.70 8.17 0.17
C HIS A 33 5.52 8.16 -0.80
N PHE A 34 4.34 8.50 -0.28
CA PHE A 34 3.08 8.54 -1.01
C PHE A 34 2.37 9.87 -0.75
N SER A 35 1.80 10.46 -1.79
CA SER A 35 0.96 11.65 -1.69
C SER A 35 -0.42 11.29 -1.14
N SER A 36 -1.15 12.29 -0.62
CA SER A 36 -2.52 12.11 -0.13
C SER A 36 -3.49 11.60 -1.21
N GLY A 37 -3.24 11.94 -2.48
CA GLY A 37 -4.05 11.52 -3.63
C GLY A 37 -3.62 10.21 -4.32
N PHE A 38 -2.71 9.43 -3.74
CA PHE A 38 -2.11 8.25 -4.40
C PHE A 38 -3.14 7.23 -4.93
N TYR A 39 -4.30 7.12 -4.28
CA TYR A 39 -5.31 6.10 -4.55
C TYR A 39 -6.13 6.37 -5.81
N LYS A 40 -6.12 7.62 -6.32
CA LYS A 40 -6.92 8.03 -7.48
C LYS A 40 -6.60 7.24 -8.76
N GLU A 41 -5.35 6.82 -8.89
CA GLU A 41 -4.87 6.03 -10.04
C GLU A 41 -5.02 4.51 -9.84
N ILE A 42 -5.50 4.07 -8.67
CA ILE A 42 -5.57 2.65 -8.30
C ILE A 42 -6.99 2.15 -8.55
N LYS A 43 -7.21 1.56 -9.73
CA LYS A 43 -8.53 1.05 -10.16
C LYS A 43 -9.22 0.16 -9.13
N SER A 44 -8.48 -0.69 -8.41
CA SER A 44 -9.07 -1.59 -7.40
C SER A 44 -9.68 -0.83 -6.21
N LEU A 45 -9.34 0.44 -6.01
CA LEU A 45 -9.86 1.31 -4.95
C LEU A 45 -10.89 2.33 -5.47
N SER A 46 -11.31 2.23 -6.74
CA SER A 46 -12.17 3.26 -7.37
C SER A 46 -13.55 3.41 -6.72
N THR A 47 -14.02 2.38 -6.00
CA THR A 47 -15.31 2.40 -5.29
C THR A 47 -15.19 2.89 -3.85
N TRP A 48 -13.97 3.15 -3.35
CA TRP A 48 -13.75 3.57 -1.97
C TRP A 48 -13.91 5.08 -1.83
N THR A 49 -14.55 5.50 -0.74
CA THR A 49 -14.63 6.91 -0.37
C THR A 49 -13.30 7.41 0.19
N THR A 50 -13.15 8.73 0.30
CA THR A 50 -11.95 9.31 0.93
C THR A 50 -11.86 8.92 2.41
N GLU A 51 -13.01 8.76 3.05
CA GLU A 51 -13.19 8.32 4.43
C GLU A 51 -12.73 6.86 4.58
N ASP A 52 -13.13 5.97 3.66
CA ASP A 52 -12.69 4.56 3.66
C ASP A 52 -11.16 4.45 3.52
N ILE A 53 -10.58 5.22 2.59
CA ILE A 53 -9.12 5.28 2.40
C ILE A 53 -8.45 5.79 3.70
N THR A 54 -9.00 6.84 4.28
CA THR A 54 -8.46 7.48 5.49
C THR A 54 -8.48 6.53 6.69
N GLU A 55 -9.59 5.84 6.93
CA GLU A 55 -9.71 4.92 8.05
C GLU A 55 -8.88 3.65 7.84
N THR A 56 -8.80 3.15 6.62
CA THR A 56 -7.91 2.02 6.30
C THR A 56 -6.45 2.39 6.48
N LEU A 57 -6.02 3.61 6.09
CA LEU A 57 -4.68 4.11 6.40
C LEU A 57 -4.46 4.24 7.92
N ASN A 58 -5.49 4.63 8.69
CA ASN A 58 -5.39 4.68 10.15
C ASN A 58 -5.21 3.27 10.75
N GLU A 59 -5.84 2.23 10.19
CA GLU A 59 -5.59 0.83 10.58
C GLU A 59 -4.12 0.44 10.31
N LEU A 60 -3.59 0.75 9.12
CA LEU A 60 -2.18 0.51 8.80
C LEU A 60 -1.23 1.30 9.72
N LYS A 61 -1.60 2.53 10.10
CA LYS A 61 -0.84 3.34 11.07
C LYS A 61 -0.83 2.68 12.45
N ARG A 62 -1.98 2.21 12.94
CA ARG A 62 -2.10 1.48 14.22
C ARG A 62 -1.28 0.18 14.21
N ALA A 63 -1.11 -0.44 13.04
CA ALA A 63 -0.24 -1.59 12.82
C ALA A 63 1.25 -1.23 12.66
N ASN A 64 1.63 0.04 12.85
CA ASN A 64 2.97 0.58 12.62
C ASN A 64 3.50 0.44 11.18
N PHE A 65 2.64 0.13 10.21
CA PHE A 65 3.05 -0.08 8.81
C PHE A 65 3.27 1.21 8.04
N ILE A 66 2.65 2.30 8.48
CA ILE A 66 2.83 3.62 7.87
C ILE A 66 3.04 4.69 8.94
N LYS A 67 3.71 5.77 8.54
CA LYS A 67 3.73 7.05 9.23
C LYS A 67 2.95 8.05 8.39
N LYS A 68 1.83 8.56 8.92
CA LYS A 68 0.97 9.55 8.27
C LYS A 68 1.36 10.96 8.72
N TYR A 69 1.42 11.89 7.77
CA TYR A 69 1.72 13.30 7.97
C TYR A 69 0.45 14.16 8.00
N ILE A 70 0.56 15.41 8.44
CA ILE A 70 -0.56 16.34 8.63
C ILE A 70 -1.25 16.68 7.29
N ASP A 71 -0.47 16.75 6.21
CA ASP A 71 -0.95 17.01 4.84
C ASP A 71 -1.65 15.80 4.18
N GLY A 72 -1.81 14.71 4.93
CA GLY A 72 -2.38 13.45 4.45
C GLY A 72 -1.44 12.60 3.62
N SER A 73 -0.23 13.07 3.32
CA SER A 73 0.83 12.21 2.78
C SER A 73 1.26 11.18 3.83
N PHE A 74 1.94 10.13 3.39
CA PHE A 74 2.45 9.12 4.31
C PHE A 74 3.68 8.42 3.77
N GLN A 75 4.35 7.71 4.66
CA GLN A 75 5.51 6.90 4.35
C GLN A 75 5.30 5.48 4.87
N ILE A 76 5.43 4.48 3.99
CA ILE A 76 5.46 3.08 4.42
C ILE A 76 6.75 2.79 5.18
N GLN A 77 6.65 2.00 6.25
CA GLN A 77 7.75 1.70 7.16
C GLN A 77 8.46 0.39 6.80
N ASP A 78 9.64 0.14 7.36
CA ASP A 78 10.40 -1.09 7.05
C ASP A 78 9.67 -2.37 7.46
N ASN A 79 8.95 -2.35 8.59
CA ASN A 79 8.12 -3.49 9.01
C ASN A 79 7.00 -3.84 8.02
N PHE A 80 6.46 -2.86 7.29
CA PHE A 80 5.50 -3.09 6.20
C PHE A 80 6.17 -3.81 5.04
N ILE A 81 7.35 -3.36 4.62
CA ILE A 81 8.11 -3.98 3.52
C ILE A 81 8.46 -5.42 3.90
N ILE A 82 9.03 -5.64 5.09
CA ILE A 82 9.37 -6.97 5.61
C ILE A 82 8.13 -7.87 5.66
N TYR A 83 6.98 -7.35 6.12
CA TYR A 83 5.73 -8.10 6.14
C TYR A 83 5.29 -8.51 4.72
N MET A 84 5.38 -7.61 3.75
CA MET A 84 4.95 -7.86 2.38
C MET A 84 5.91 -8.80 1.62
N GLU A 85 7.23 -8.68 1.84
CA GLU A 85 8.24 -9.59 1.27
C GLU A 85 8.07 -11.02 1.80
N ASN A 86 7.77 -11.19 3.09
CA ASN A 86 7.48 -12.51 3.66
C ASN A 86 6.16 -13.10 3.12
N ARG A 87 5.19 -12.25 2.79
CA ARG A 87 3.89 -12.65 2.25
C ARG A 87 3.96 -13.00 0.76
N PHE A 88 4.76 -12.28 -0.02
CA PHE A 88 4.88 -12.41 -1.46
C PHE A 88 6.33 -12.68 -1.85
N LYS A 89 6.73 -13.95 -1.75
CA LYS A 89 8.10 -14.39 -1.98
C LYS A 89 8.57 -14.14 -3.42
N ASN A 90 7.65 -14.11 -4.39
CA ASN A 90 7.98 -13.86 -5.80
C ASN A 90 7.68 -12.41 -6.26
N GLY A 91 7.50 -11.46 -5.33
CA GLY A 91 7.46 -10.02 -5.65
C GLY A 91 6.26 -9.56 -6.50
N VAL A 92 6.51 -8.73 -7.52
CA VAL A 92 5.47 -7.97 -8.28
C VAL A 92 4.42 -8.89 -8.91
N THR A 93 4.84 -9.87 -9.71
CA THR A 93 4.40 -11.27 -9.62
C THR A 93 3.05 -11.53 -8.94
N GLU A 94 3.20 -12.13 -7.77
CA GLU A 94 2.13 -12.56 -6.89
C GLU A 94 1.29 -11.40 -6.35
N VAL A 95 1.88 -10.22 -6.18
CA VAL A 95 1.13 -9.04 -5.74
C VAL A 95 0.10 -8.64 -6.78
N SER A 96 0.45 -8.67 -8.07
CA SER A 96 -0.47 -8.35 -9.17
C SER A 96 -1.59 -9.38 -9.27
N ASP A 97 -1.25 -10.68 -9.17
CA ASP A 97 -2.23 -11.78 -9.18
C ASP A 97 -3.16 -11.77 -7.97
N PHE A 98 -2.67 -11.25 -6.83
CA PHE A 98 -3.51 -11.08 -5.65
C PHE A 98 -4.51 -9.93 -5.84
N ILE A 99 -4.06 -8.79 -6.38
CA ILE A 99 -4.92 -7.61 -6.59
C ILE A 99 -5.99 -7.89 -7.66
N SER A 100 -5.69 -8.68 -8.69
CA SER A 100 -6.65 -9.00 -9.76
C SER A 100 -7.92 -9.67 -9.24
N LYS A 101 -7.83 -10.44 -8.15
CA LYS A 101 -8.98 -11.08 -7.46
C LYS A 101 -9.97 -10.09 -6.84
N PHE A 102 -9.61 -8.81 -6.76
CA PHE A 102 -10.45 -7.74 -6.20
C PHE A 102 -10.97 -6.78 -7.26
N ILE A 103 -10.73 -7.07 -8.54
CA ILE A 103 -11.32 -6.37 -9.68
C ILE A 103 -12.53 -7.21 -10.11
N PRO A 104 -13.74 -6.62 -10.21
CA PRO A 104 -14.92 -7.31 -10.73
C PRO A 104 -14.74 -7.85 -12.15
#